data_AF-A0A7J3AZ86-F1
#
_entry.id   AF-A0A7J3AZ86-F1
#
_cell.length_a   1.000
_cell.length_b   1.000
_cell.length_c   1.000
_cell.angle_alpha   90.00
_cell.angle_beta   90.00
_cell.angle_gamma   90.00
#
_symmetry.space_group_name_H-M   'P 1'
#
loop_
_entity.id
_entity.type
_entity.pdbx_description
1 polymer ?
#
loop_
_entity_poly.entity_id
_entity_poly.type
_entity_poly.pdbx_seq_one_letter_code
_entity_poly.pdbx_strand_id
1 'polypeptide(L)'
;MNLRDIAISAVGGALYALVGYVSWLGLTFYGVRFWPSVVIPATISCLYGASVGGLSAAIGIFISDIATHGNAILSLTVGVTSNFTCFYIIGKLAGGNKYSVRRYLVASTLGLTVGHLIIGIGLLLWSQYFPLPFQESLTPLSIAAALTISFVTFAWELPFALILVPPIVHAVKRAGR
;
A
#
# COMPACT_ATOMS: atom_id res chain seq x y z
N MET A 1 -4.13 11.47 -17.11
CA MET A 1 -5.29 11.24 -16.25
C MET A 1 -6.36 12.24 -16.62
N ASN A 2 -7.61 11.79 -16.70
CA ASN A 2 -8.77 12.66 -16.88
C ASN A 2 -9.52 12.83 -15.54
N LEU A 3 -10.61 13.61 -15.53
CA LEU A 3 -11.41 13.88 -14.33
C LEU A 3 -11.93 12.58 -13.67
N ARG A 4 -12.35 11.61 -14.48
CA ARG A 4 -12.83 10.31 -13.99
C ARG A 4 -11.73 9.57 -13.22
N ASP A 5 -10.51 9.56 -13.73
CA ASP A 5 -9.36 8.91 -13.07
C ASP A 5 -9.07 9.55 -11.71
N ILE A 6 -9.16 10.88 -11.62
CA ILE A 6 -8.99 11.63 -10.36
C ILE A 6 -10.08 11.26 -9.37
N ALA A 7 -11.34 11.25 -9.80
CA ALA A 7 -12.48 10.89 -8.96
C ALA A 7 -12.36 9.45 -8.43
N ILE A 8 -11.98 8.49 -9.27
CA ILE A 8 -11.75 7.10 -8.87
C ILE A 8 -10.60 7.01 -7.86
N SER A 9 -9.51 7.75 -8.08
CA SER A 9 -8.38 7.76 -7.15
C SER A 9 -8.78 8.33 -5.79
N ALA A 10 -9.57 9.40 -5.76
CA ALA A 10 -10.05 10.02 -4.52
C ALA A 10 -10.99 9.10 -3.74
N VAL A 11 -12.01 8.53 -4.41
CA VAL A 11 -12.95 7.58 -3.79
C VAL A 11 -12.22 6.32 -3.32
N GLY A 12 -11.30 5.80 -4.13
CA GLY A 12 -10.46 4.67 -3.79
C GLY A 12 -9.55 4.93 -2.60
N GLY A 13 -8.94 6.11 -2.53
CA GLY A 13 -8.11 6.53 -1.40
C GLY A 13 -8.91 6.66 -0.12
N ALA A 14 -10.11 7.26 -0.19
CA ALA A 14 -11.03 7.34 0.95
C ALA A 14 -11.44 5.93 1.44
N LEU A 15 -11.78 5.03 0.52
CA LEU A 15 -12.13 3.65 0.87
C LEU A 15 -10.93 2.90 1.47
N TYR A 16 -9.74 3.08 0.91
CA TYR A 16 -8.50 2.47 1.41
C TYR A 16 -8.20 2.93 2.83
N ALA A 17 -8.29 4.23 3.10
CA ALA A 17 -8.11 4.78 4.44
C ALA A 17 -9.15 4.24 5.43
N LEU A 18 -10.44 4.27 5.06
CA LEU A 18 -11.54 3.84 5.93
C LEU A 18 -11.44 2.36 6.28
N VAL A 19 -11.32 1.50 5.26
CA VAL A 19 -11.22 0.04 5.47
C VAL A 19 -9.95 -0.28 6.25
N GLY A 20 -8.84 0.40 5.94
CA GLY A 20 -7.60 0.24 6.70
C GLY A 20 -7.77 0.58 8.18
N TYR A 21 -8.39 1.71 8.50
CA TYR A 21 -8.61 2.15 9.88
C TYR A 21 -9.47 1.16 10.69
N VAL A 22 -10.43 0.47 10.07
CA VAL A 22 -11.29 -0.50 10.78
C VAL A 22 -10.74 -1.93 10.76
N SER A 23 -9.72 -2.25 9.95
CA SER A 23 -9.24 -3.62 9.74
C SER A 23 -7.81 -3.91 10.22
N TRP A 24 -7.07 -2.91 10.73
CA TRP A 24 -5.68 -3.10 11.17
C TRP A 24 -5.52 -3.77 12.55
N LEU A 25 -6.63 -4.03 13.25
CA LEU A 25 -6.73 -4.81 14.49
C LEU A 25 -5.86 -4.34 15.67
N GLY A 26 -5.33 -3.12 15.65
CA GLY A 26 -4.37 -2.69 16.68
C GLY A 26 -2.95 -3.22 16.47
N LEU A 27 -2.69 -4.01 15.42
CA LEU A 27 -1.42 -4.71 15.22
C LEU A 27 -0.40 -3.83 14.49
N THR A 28 0.79 -3.69 15.09
CA THR A 28 1.93 -3.00 14.48
C THR A 28 3.23 -3.79 14.63
N PHE A 29 4.17 -3.56 13.73
CA PHE A 29 5.52 -4.08 13.76
C PHE A 29 6.49 -2.93 13.45
N TYR A 30 7.26 -2.50 14.45
CA TYR A 30 8.12 -1.30 14.36
C TYR A 30 7.41 -0.05 13.82
N GLY A 31 6.15 0.13 14.23
CA GLY A 31 5.32 1.25 13.80
C GLY A 31 4.62 1.07 12.45
N VAL A 32 4.93 0.01 11.69
CA VAL A 32 4.18 -0.34 10.48
C VAL A 32 2.96 -1.17 10.85
N ARG A 33 1.80 -0.82 10.32
CA ARG A 33 0.52 -1.42 10.69
C ARG A 33 0.24 -2.70 9.89
N PHE A 34 -0.49 -3.64 10.48
CA PHE A 34 -1.11 -4.74 9.76
C PHE A 34 -2.18 -4.20 8.80
N TRP A 35 -2.02 -4.41 7.49
CA TRP A 35 -2.76 -3.61 6.50
C TRP A 35 -3.46 -4.44 5.41
N PRO A 36 -4.48 -5.26 5.75
CA PRO A 36 -5.19 -6.08 4.75
C PRO A 36 -5.95 -5.23 3.71
N SER A 37 -6.17 -3.94 3.98
CA SER A 37 -6.87 -3.02 3.10
C SER A 37 -6.15 -2.74 1.77
N VAL A 38 -4.89 -3.18 1.59
CA VAL A 38 -4.14 -3.11 0.31
C VAL A 38 -4.88 -3.73 -0.89
N VAL A 39 -5.86 -4.58 -0.61
CA VAL A 39 -6.79 -5.13 -1.61
C VAL A 39 -7.46 -4.02 -2.43
N ILE A 40 -7.77 -2.87 -1.83
CA ILE A 40 -8.46 -1.76 -2.50
C ILE A 40 -7.57 -1.12 -3.58
N PRO A 41 -6.40 -0.55 -3.25
CA PRO A 41 -5.53 0.04 -4.26
C PRO A 41 -5.03 -1.00 -5.26
N ALA A 42 -4.78 -2.26 -4.87
CA ALA A 42 -4.45 -3.34 -5.81
C ALA A 42 -5.56 -3.59 -6.84
N THR A 43 -6.81 -3.63 -6.39
CA THR A 43 -7.99 -3.79 -7.27
C THR A 43 -8.10 -2.60 -8.23
N ILE A 44 -7.94 -1.37 -7.73
CA ILE A 44 -8.00 -0.15 -8.54
C ILE A 44 -6.86 -0.14 -9.57
N SER A 45 -5.64 -0.52 -9.18
CA SER A 45 -4.51 -0.69 -10.10
C SER A 45 -4.83 -1.68 -11.23
N CYS A 46 -5.47 -2.81 -10.90
CA CYS A 46 -5.86 -3.82 -11.88
C CYS A 46 -6.95 -3.35 -12.84
N LEU A 47 -7.89 -2.53 -12.36
CA LEU A 47 -9.03 -2.05 -13.14
C LEU A 47 -8.66 -0.83 -14.01
N TYR A 48 -7.93 0.13 -13.43
CA TYR A 48 -7.76 1.48 -13.99
C TYR A 48 -6.29 1.85 -14.29
N GLY A 49 -5.33 0.99 -13.92
CA GLY A 49 -3.93 1.15 -14.29
C GLY A 49 -3.07 1.90 -13.27
N ALA A 50 -1.82 2.14 -13.68
CA ALA A 50 -0.72 2.53 -12.79
C ALA A 50 -0.99 3.84 -12.03
N SER A 51 -1.29 4.92 -12.74
CA SER A 51 -1.46 6.24 -12.12
C SER A 51 -2.66 6.29 -11.19
N VAL A 52 -3.78 5.64 -11.55
CA VAL A 52 -5.03 5.67 -10.77
C VAL A 52 -4.87 4.88 -9.47
N GLY A 53 -4.35 3.65 -9.57
CA GLY A 53 -4.14 2.83 -8.37
C GLY A 53 -3.02 3.34 -7.48
N GLY A 54 -1.92 3.84 -8.06
CA GLY A 54 -0.84 4.49 -7.31
C GLY A 54 -1.32 5.73 -6.55
N LEU A 55 -2.06 6.63 -7.21
CA LEU A 55 -2.60 7.83 -6.57
C LEU A 55 -3.65 7.48 -5.51
N SER A 56 -4.53 6.51 -5.79
CA SER A 56 -5.49 6.00 -4.80
C SER A 56 -4.78 5.52 -3.53
N ALA A 57 -3.69 4.78 -3.68
CA ALA A 57 -2.92 4.29 -2.53
C ALA A 57 -2.23 5.41 -1.76
N ALA A 58 -1.62 6.36 -2.47
CA ALA A 58 -0.98 7.53 -1.90
C ALA A 58 -1.94 8.35 -1.03
N ILE A 59 -3.13 8.64 -1.56
CA ILE A 59 -4.17 9.39 -0.83
C ILE A 59 -4.59 8.61 0.42
N GLY A 60 -4.92 7.33 0.27
CA GLY A 60 -5.46 6.56 1.38
C GLY A 60 -4.45 6.30 2.49
N ILE A 61 -3.19 5.99 2.17
CA ILE A 61 -2.18 5.79 3.20
C ILE A 61 -1.87 7.11 3.92
N PHE A 62 -1.81 8.24 3.21
CA PHE A 62 -1.57 9.54 3.83
C PHE A 62 -2.64 9.89 4.86
N ILE A 63 -3.93 9.80 4.47
CA ILE A 63 -5.05 10.02 5.38
C ILE A 63 -4.94 9.10 6.59
N SER A 64 -4.64 7.84 6.35
CA SER A 64 -4.56 6.81 7.37
C SER A 64 -3.39 7.01 8.36
N ASP A 65 -2.23 7.43 7.87
CA ASP A 65 -1.04 7.71 8.67
C ASP A 65 -1.26 8.94 9.56
N ILE A 66 -1.85 10.00 9.01
CA ILE A 66 -2.24 11.19 9.77
C ILE A 66 -3.27 10.82 10.85
N ALA A 67 -4.26 10.00 10.52
CA ALA A 67 -5.30 9.58 11.45
C ALA A 67 -4.81 8.64 12.57
N THR A 68 -3.64 8.02 12.43
CA THR A 68 -3.13 7.05 13.41
C THR A 68 -1.92 7.53 14.20
N HIS A 69 -0.86 7.97 13.53
CA HIS A 69 0.36 8.43 14.19
C HIS A 69 0.66 9.92 13.94
N GLY A 70 -0.13 10.61 13.11
CA GLY A 70 -0.07 12.08 12.95
C GLY A 70 1.17 12.64 12.27
N ASN A 71 2.09 11.80 11.79
CA ASN A 71 3.36 12.25 11.24
C ASN A 71 3.32 12.36 9.71
N ALA A 72 3.04 13.58 9.23
CA ALA A 72 2.93 13.88 7.81
C ALA A 72 4.23 13.68 7.03
N ILE A 73 5.37 14.05 7.61
CA ILE A 73 6.67 13.96 6.92
C ILE A 73 7.06 12.51 6.73
N LEU A 74 6.93 11.69 7.78
CA LEU A 74 7.16 10.24 7.67
C LEU A 74 6.22 9.60 6.65
N SER A 75 4.94 9.97 6.66
CA SER A 75 3.99 9.45 5.66
C SER A 75 4.40 9.83 4.25
N LEU A 76 4.69 11.11 3.98
CA LEU A 76 5.08 11.56 2.64
C LEU A 76 6.37 10.91 2.14
N THR A 77 7.34 10.66 3.03
CA THR A 77 8.66 10.12 2.65
C THR A 77 8.69 8.61 2.58
N VAL A 78 7.89 7.90 3.39
CA VAL A 78 7.92 6.44 3.50
C VAL A 78 6.58 5.82 3.12
N GLY A 79 5.48 6.22 3.76
CA GLY A 79 4.14 5.64 3.55
C GLY A 79 3.63 5.85 2.12
N VAL A 80 3.53 7.12 1.71
CA VAL A 80 3.06 7.55 0.38
C VAL A 80 3.99 7.06 -0.73
N THR A 81 5.30 7.20 -0.58
CA THR A 81 6.26 6.76 -1.60
C THR A 81 6.20 5.26 -1.83
N SER A 82 6.16 4.46 -0.78
CA SER A 82 6.08 2.99 -0.87
C SER A 82 4.76 2.53 -1.49
N ASN A 83 3.64 3.06 -1.01
CA ASN A 83 2.31 2.71 -1.50
C ASN A 83 2.15 3.11 -2.96
N PHE A 84 2.45 4.38 -3.31
CA PHE A 84 2.37 4.84 -4.68
C PHE A 84 3.20 3.93 -5.60
N THR A 85 4.46 3.66 -5.24
CA THR A 85 5.38 2.86 -6.06
C THR A 85 4.88 1.41 -6.23
N CYS A 86 4.46 0.77 -5.14
CA CYS A 86 3.89 -0.58 -5.15
C CYS A 86 2.72 -0.69 -6.15
N PHE A 87 1.69 0.13 -5.94
CA PHE A 87 0.45 0.02 -6.71
C PHE A 87 0.60 0.58 -8.13
N TYR A 88 1.52 1.50 -8.35
CA TYR A 88 1.91 1.93 -9.69
C TYR A 88 2.54 0.77 -10.48
N ILE A 89 3.46 0.00 -9.88
CA ILE A 89 4.06 -1.19 -10.51
C ILE A 89 2.98 -2.22 -10.85
N ILE A 90 2.08 -2.50 -9.90
CA ILE A 90 0.95 -3.43 -10.12
C ILE A 90 0.11 -2.97 -11.31
N GLY A 91 -0.31 -1.71 -11.34
CA GLY A 91 -1.15 -1.18 -12.42
C GLY A 91 -0.42 -1.07 -13.76
N LYS A 92 0.90 -0.84 -13.74
CA LYS A 92 1.72 -0.80 -14.96
C LYS A 92 1.80 -2.18 -15.61
N LEU A 93 1.95 -3.23 -14.82
CA LEU A 93 2.14 -4.60 -15.32
C LEU A 93 0.82 -5.35 -15.55
N ALA A 94 -0.20 -5.11 -14.71
CA ALA A 94 -1.45 -5.88 -14.70
C ALA A 94 -2.73 -5.03 -14.80
N GLY A 95 -2.64 -3.74 -15.15
CA GLY A 95 -3.80 -2.85 -15.24
C GLY A 95 -4.59 -2.90 -16.55
N GLY A 96 -5.91 -2.69 -16.45
CA GLY A 96 -6.83 -2.51 -17.56
C GLY A 96 -6.96 -3.75 -18.45
N ASN A 97 -6.75 -3.56 -19.76
CA ASN A 97 -6.82 -4.62 -20.77
C ASN A 97 -5.68 -5.65 -20.65
N LYS A 98 -4.60 -5.32 -19.93
CA LYS A 98 -3.47 -6.24 -19.71
C LYS A 98 -3.75 -7.26 -18.63
N TYR A 99 -4.79 -7.06 -17.82
CA TYR A 99 -5.07 -7.88 -16.66
C TYR A 99 -5.31 -9.35 -17.03
N SER A 100 -4.58 -10.23 -16.36
CA SER A 100 -4.89 -11.64 -16.20
C SER A 100 -4.45 -12.04 -14.80
N VAL A 101 -5.04 -13.10 -14.23
CA VAL A 101 -4.65 -13.58 -12.88
C VAL A 101 -3.14 -13.82 -12.82
N ARG A 102 -2.57 -14.51 -13.81
CA ARG A 102 -1.13 -14.77 -13.87
C ARG A 102 -0.28 -13.50 -13.86
N ARG A 103 -0.64 -12.49 -14.66
CA ARG A 103 0.07 -11.20 -14.68
C ARG A 103 -0.08 -10.46 -13.37
N TYR A 104 -1.27 -10.49 -12.77
CA TYR A 104 -1.52 -9.89 -11.47
C TYR A 104 -0.66 -10.53 -10.39
N LEU A 105 -0.61 -11.87 -10.29
CA LEU A 105 0.19 -12.55 -9.25
C LEU A 105 1.68 -12.18 -9.32
N VAL A 106 2.25 -12.08 -10.53
CA VAL A 106 3.63 -11.63 -10.71
C VAL A 106 3.77 -10.14 -10.33
N ALA A 107 2.86 -9.31 -10.81
CA ALA A 107 2.89 -7.88 -10.59
C ALA A 107 2.70 -7.51 -9.11
N SER A 108 1.81 -8.20 -8.38
CA SER A 108 1.56 -8.00 -6.96
C SER A 108 2.75 -8.39 -6.12
N THR A 109 3.38 -9.53 -6.41
CA THR A 109 4.61 -9.94 -5.72
C THR A 109 5.72 -8.92 -5.93
N LEU A 110 5.97 -8.49 -7.18
CA LEU A 110 7.00 -7.49 -7.48
C LEU A 110 6.69 -6.13 -6.84
N GLY A 111 5.46 -5.64 -6.99
CA GLY A 111 5.03 -4.35 -6.44
C GLY A 111 5.11 -4.31 -4.93
N LEU A 112 4.59 -5.35 -4.25
CA LEU A 112 4.66 -5.46 -2.80
C LEU A 112 6.10 -5.60 -2.33
N THR A 113 6.95 -6.39 -2.98
CA THR A 113 8.37 -6.48 -2.62
C THR A 113 9.04 -5.11 -2.68
N VAL A 114 8.87 -4.38 -3.78
CA VAL A 114 9.47 -3.04 -3.93
C VAL A 114 8.92 -2.06 -2.90
N GLY A 115 7.60 -2.02 -2.70
CA GLY A 115 6.96 -1.14 -1.72
C GLY A 115 7.47 -1.39 -0.30
N HIS A 116 7.55 -2.65 0.12
CA HIS A 116 7.99 -2.99 1.47
C HIS A 116 9.50 -2.78 1.69
N LEU A 117 10.33 -2.96 0.66
CA LEU A 117 11.73 -2.56 0.74
C LEU A 117 11.88 -1.04 0.94
N ILE A 118 11.03 -0.23 0.28
CA ILE A 118 10.99 1.22 0.52
C ILE A 118 10.58 1.52 1.97
N ILE A 119 9.61 0.77 2.53
CA ILE A 119 9.23 0.93 3.95
C ILE A 119 10.41 0.62 4.88
N GLY A 120 11.06 -0.54 4.72
CA GLY A 120 12.17 -0.93 5.57
C GLY A 120 13.35 0.04 5.50
N ILE A 121 13.77 0.42 4.29
CA ILE A 121 14.87 1.39 4.08
C ILE A 121 14.46 2.79 4.58
N GLY A 122 13.22 3.20 4.33
CA GLY A 122 12.69 4.48 4.80
C GLY A 122 12.72 4.59 6.32
N LEU A 123 12.26 3.55 7.03
CA LEU A 123 12.30 3.51 8.49
C LEU A 123 13.72 3.37 9.04
N LEU A 124 14.61 2.67 8.34
CA LEU A 124 16.04 2.62 8.69
C LEU A 124 16.62 4.03 8.75
N LEU A 125 16.43 4.82 7.69
CA LEU A 125 16.96 6.18 7.59
C LEU A 125 16.25 7.13 8.57
N TRP A 126 14.93 7.01 8.70
CA TRP A 126 14.12 7.82 9.60
C TRP A 126 14.53 7.66 11.07
N SER A 127 14.66 6.41 11.52
CA SER A 127 14.93 6.06 12.92
C SER A 127 16.28 6.53 13.46
N GLN A 128 17.20 6.96 12.59
CA GLN A 128 18.48 7.53 13.02
C GLN A 128 18.32 8.92 13.63
N TYR A 129 17.25 9.63 13.27
CA TYR A 129 17.05 11.04 13.64
C TYR A 129 15.71 11.30 14.32
N PHE A 130 14.71 10.45 14.10
CA PHE A 130 13.35 10.65 14.59
C PHE A 130 12.77 9.36 15.21
N PRO A 131 11.89 9.47 16.23
CA PRO A 131 11.20 8.32 16.79
C PRO A 131 10.35 7.58 15.75
N LEU A 132 10.22 6.26 15.93
CA LEU A 132 9.30 5.44 15.14
C LEU A 132 7.83 5.78 15.49
N PRO A 133 6.87 5.45 14.60
CA PRO A 133 5.45 5.59 14.93
C PRO A 133 5.12 4.91 16.25
N PHE A 134 4.30 5.56 17.07
CA PHE A 134 3.86 5.08 18.38
C PHE A 134 4.97 4.92 19.43
N GLN A 135 6.13 5.57 19.22
CA GLN A 135 7.23 5.60 20.18
C GLN A 135 7.64 7.04 20.48
N GLU A 136 8.05 7.30 21.72
CA GLU A 136 8.54 8.60 22.16
C GLU A 136 10.07 8.70 22.09
N SER A 137 10.76 7.58 22.32
CA SER A 137 12.22 7.52 22.31
C SER A 137 12.78 7.24 20.92
N LEU A 138 14.00 7.75 20.69
CA LEU A 138 14.75 7.43 19.50
C LEU A 138 15.28 5.99 19.58
N THR A 139 14.89 5.14 18.63
CA THR A 139 15.35 3.75 18.53
C THR A 139 15.97 3.50 17.15
N PRO A 140 17.27 3.78 16.97
CA PRO A 140 17.93 3.58 15.68
C PRO A 140 17.85 2.13 15.23
N LEU A 141 17.31 1.92 14.02
CA LEU A 141 17.19 0.59 13.45
C LEU A 141 18.52 0.14 12.83
N SER A 142 18.75 -1.17 12.86
CA SER A 142 19.82 -1.83 12.11
C SER A 142 19.32 -2.23 10.71
N ILE A 143 20.25 -2.52 9.79
CA ILE A 143 19.91 -3.08 8.47
C ILE A 143 19.12 -4.38 8.61
N ALA A 144 19.48 -5.24 9.57
CA ALA A 144 18.75 -6.47 9.84
C ALA A 144 17.30 -6.17 10.21
N ALA A 145 17.04 -5.20 11.12
CA ALA A 145 15.69 -4.80 11.48
C ALA A 145 14.91 -4.25 10.26
N ALA A 146 15.55 -3.44 9.41
CA ALA A 146 14.94 -2.91 8.19
C ALA A 146 14.48 -4.03 7.22
N LEU A 147 15.32 -5.05 7.03
CA LEU A 147 14.99 -6.22 6.20
C LEU A 147 13.89 -7.07 6.84
N THR A 148 13.92 -7.25 8.17
CA THR A 148 12.85 -7.95 8.91
C THR A 148 11.52 -7.21 8.80
N ILE A 149 11.50 -5.88 8.95
CA ILE A 149 10.30 -5.07 8.76
C ILE A 149 9.76 -5.30 7.35
N SER A 150 10.60 -5.12 6.33
CA SER A 150 10.21 -5.33 4.93
C SER A 150 9.55 -6.69 4.70
N PHE A 151 10.14 -7.75 5.26
CA PHE A 151 9.63 -9.11 5.13
C PHE A 151 8.30 -9.33 5.87
N VAL A 152 8.22 -8.91 7.14
CA VAL A 152 7.03 -9.13 7.98
C VAL A 152 5.83 -8.39 7.40
N THR A 153 5.99 -7.12 7.02
CA THR A 153 4.91 -6.32 6.46
C THR A 153 4.46 -6.86 5.10
N PHE A 154 5.41 -7.32 4.28
CA PHE A 154 5.10 -8.02 3.03
C PHE A 154 4.29 -9.30 3.29
N ALA A 155 4.71 -10.12 4.26
CA ALA A 155 4.05 -11.37 4.60
C ALA A 155 2.64 -11.16 5.17
N TRP A 156 2.41 -10.05 5.86
CA TRP A 156 1.09 -9.66 6.35
C TRP A 156 0.13 -9.28 5.23
N GLU A 157 0.60 -8.54 4.22
CA GLU A 157 -0.25 -8.03 3.14
C GLU A 157 -0.48 -9.02 2.01
N LEU A 158 0.53 -9.84 1.68
CA LEU A 158 0.51 -10.72 0.52
C LEU A 158 -0.69 -11.66 0.47
N PRO A 159 -1.09 -12.37 1.55
CA PRO A 159 -2.22 -13.30 1.50
C PRO A 159 -3.52 -12.62 1.06
N PHE A 160 -3.80 -11.42 1.58
CA PHE A 160 -5.00 -10.66 1.24
C PHE A 160 -4.97 -10.22 -0.22
N ALA A 161 -3.84 -9.70 -0.69
CA ALA A 161 -3.66 -9.32 -2.08
C ALA A 161 -3.91 -10.52 -3.02
N LEU A 162 -3.28 -11.67 -2.76
CA LEU A 162 -3.38 -12.83 -3.63
C LEU A 162 -4.77 -13.49 -3.62
N ILE A 163 -5.43 -13.53 -2.47
CA ILE A 163 -6.72 -14.24 -2.30
C ILE A 163 -7.90 -13.36 -2.70
N LEU A 164 -7.92 -12.08 -2.30
CA LEU A 164 -9.12 -11.24 -2.42
C LEU A 164 -9.15 -10.44 -3.72
N VAL A 165 -8.01 -9.97 -4.24
CA VAL A 165 -8.01 -9.08 -5.42
C VAL A 165 -8.51 -9.80 -6.68
N PRO A 166 -8.09 -11.03 -7.03
CA PRO A 166 -8.61 -11.70 -8.21
C PRO A 166 -10.13 -11.83 -8.26
N PRO A 167 -10.83 -12.40 -7.26
CA PRO A 167 -12.29 -12.52 -7.33
C PRO A 167 -12.99 -11.15 -7.40
N ILE A 168 -12.49 -10.13 -6.69
CA ILE A 168 -13.05 -8.77 -6.74
C ILE A 168 -12.93 -8.17 -8.14
N VAL A 169 -11.75 -8.25 -8.76
CA VAL A 169 -11.54 -7.72 -10.13
C VAL A 169 -12.47 -8.42 -11.13
N HIS A 170 -12.65 -9.73 -11.01
CA HIS A 170 -13.58 -10.47 -11.89
C HIS A 170 -15.03 -10.05 -11.66
N ALA A 171 -15.47 -9.88 -10.42
CA ALA A 171 -16.82 -9.44 -10.09
C ALA A 171 -17.11 -8.05 -10.67
N VAL A 172 -16.21 -7.08 -10.47
CA VAL A 172 -16.38 -5.71 -10.99
C VAL A 172 -16.39 -5.69 -12.52
N LYS A 173 -15.49 -6.45 -13.18
CA LYS A 173 -15.47 -6.53 -14.66
C LYS A 173 -16.72 -7.20 -15.23
N ARG A 174 -17.39 -8.08 -14.47
CA ARG A 174 -18.65 -8.71 -14.89
C ARG A 174 -19.84 -7.77 -14.70
N ALA A 175 -19.89 -7.00 -13.61
CA ALA A 175 -20.97 -6.07 -13.33
C ALA A 175 -20.97 -4.82 -14.22
N GLY A 176 -19.82 -4.43 -14.76
CA GLY A 176 -19.68 -3.33 -15.72
C GLY A 176 -19.89 -3.72 -17.19
N ARG A 177 -20.31 -4.97 -17.46
CA ARG A 177 -20.80 -5.42 -18.77
C ARG A 177 -22.32 -5.40 -18.74
#